data_AF-A0A1E1J6G8-F1
#
_entry.id   AF-A0A1E1J6G8-F1
#
_cell.length_a   1.000
_cell.length_b   1.000
_cell.length_c   1.000
_cell.angle_alpha   90.00
_cell.angle_beta   90.00
_cell.angle_gamma   90.00
#
_symmetry.space_group_name_H-M   'P 1'
#
loop_
_entity.id
_entity.type
_entity.pdbx_description
1 polymer ?
#
loop_
_entity_poly.entity_id
_entity_poly.type
_entity_poly.pdbx_seq_one_letter_code
_entity_poly.pdbx_strand_id
1 'polypeptide(L)'
;MGKTVLSCRKGNGSVYQVHGHKRLGSAKLRILDYAERHGYMRGVVKSIEHEAGRGAALARVEFRHPYKFRRVKELMVAPEGMFTGQSVFCGQKAPLAIGNVLPLGQITEGCIVCNVEAKPGDRGTLARASGDYCIIISHNHETGRTRLKLPSGQKKSVPSTSRAMIGIISGGGRAAVSRSPC
;
A
#
# COMPACT_ATOMS: atom_id res chain seq x y z
N MET A 1 33.98 1.74 34.23
CA MET A 1 32.58 1.30 34.06
C MET A 1 32.01 1.95 32.80
N GLY A 2 31.52 1.15 31.84
CA GLY A 2 30.98 1.65 30.56
C GLY A 2 29.50 2.01 30.66
N LYS A 3 29.10 3.16 30.09
CA LYS A 3 27.68 3.56 29.98
C LYS A 3 27.03 2.89 28.77
N THR A 4 25.72 2.61 28.86
CA THR A 4 24.94 2.07 27.73
C THR A 4 24.86 3.07 26.58
N VAL A 5 25.21 2.62 25.37
CA VAL A 5 25.18 3.43 24.15
C VAL A 5 23.74 3.80 23.79
N LEU A 6 23.55 4.97 23.16
CA LEU A 6 22.26 5.46 22.71
C LEU A 6 21.50 4.46 21.81
N SER A 7 22.19 3.74 20.93
CA SER A 7 21.61 2.71 20.06
C SER A 7 20.91 1.61 20.86
N CYS A 8 21.54 1.12 21.92
CA CYS A 8 20.96 0.12 22.83
C CYS A 8 19.74 0.69 23.58
N ARG A 9 19.78 1.97 23.98
CA ARG A 9 18.67 2.62 24.71
C ARG A 9 17.40 2.77 23.87
N LYS A 10 17.50 2.85 22.55
CA LYS A 10 16.34 2.99 21.64
C LYS A 10 15.43 1.76 21.65
N GLY A 11 15.95 0.57 21.96
CA GLY A 11 15.18 -0.68 22.02
C GLY A 11 14.29 -0.83 23.26
N ASN A 12 14.53 -0.06 24.32
CA ASN A 12 13.85 -0.23 25.61
C ASN A 12 12.40 0.26 25.62
N GLY A 13 11.93 0.90 24.53
CA GLY A 13 10.55 1.38 24.43
C GLY A 13 10.21 2.50 25.43
N SER A 14 11.17 3.37 25.77
CA SER A 14 10.92 4.53 26.63
C SER A 14 10.74 5.82 25.82
N VAL A 15 11.70 6.74 25.85
CA VAL A 15 11.61 8.07 25.22
C VAL A 15 11.55 8.01 23.69
N TYR A 16 12.09 6.96 23.08
CA TYR A 16 12.22 6.82 21.62
C TYR A 16 11.03 6.12 20.95
N GLN A 17 9.89 6.07 21.61
CA GLN A 17 8.65 5.55 21.02
C GLN A 17 8.12 6.47 19.92
N VAL A 18 7.21 5.94 19.11
CA VAL A 18 6.55 6.70 18.05
C VAL A 18 5.58 7.72 18.65
N HIS A 19 5.68 8.98 18.26
CA HIS A 19 4.69 10.02 18.57
C HIS A 19 3.38 9.80 17.80
N GLY A 20 2.56 8.85 18.26
CA GLY A 20 1.39 8.33 17.54
C GLY A 20 0.08 9.06 17.76
N HIS A 21 0.00 10.04 18.69
CA HIS A 21 -1.28 10.64 19.10
C HIS A 21 -2.10 11.25 17.95
N LYS A 22 -1.44 11.85 16.95
CA LYS A 22 -2.08 12.46 15.77
C LYS A 22 -2.19 11.52 14.56
N ARG A 23 -1.88 10.23 14.72
CA ARG A 23 -1.99 9.26 13.62
C ARG A 23 -3.44 8.84 13.42
N LEU A 24 -3.85 8.76 12.15
CA LEU A 24 -5.22 8.45 11.77
C LEU A 24 -5.51 6.95 11.89
N GLY A 25 -4.48 6.12 11.72
CA GLY A 25 -4.59 4.67 11.84
C GLY A 25 -3.63 3.94 10.92
N SER A 26 -3.69 2.61 10.95
CA SER A 26 -2.85 1.79 10.08
C SER A 26 -3.41 1.79 8.66
N ALA A 27 -2.74 2.46 7.73
CA ALA A 27 -3.06 2.34 6.32
C ALA A 27 -2.78 0.91 5.83
N LYS A 28 -3.82 0.21 5.36
CA LYS A 28 -3.80 -1.20 4.96
C LYS A 28 -4.79 -1.42 3.83
N LEU A 29 -4.54 -2.39 2.97
CA LEU A 29 -5.55 -2.89 2.04
C LEU A 29 -6.71 -3.53 2.84
N ARG A 30 -7.83 -3.77 2.16
CA ARG A 30 -8.95 -4.47 2.78
C ARG A 30 -8.58 -5.92 3.11
N ILE A 31 -9.32 -6.50 4.05
CA ILE A 31 -9.26 -7.93 4.37
C ILE A 31 -9.52 -8.75 3.09
N LEU A 32 -8.70 -9.79 2.87
CA LEU A 32 -8.87 -10.72 1.74
C LEU A 32 -10.06 -11.65 2.02
N ASP A 33 -11.23 -11.29 1.51
CA ASP A 33 -12.47 -12.04 1.67
C ASP A 33 -12.85 -12.82 0.39
N TYR A 34 -13.95 -13.55 0.45
CA TYR A 34 -14.46 -14.33 -0.69
C TYR A 34 -14.76 -13.46 -1.91
N ALA A 35 -15.27 -12.24 -1.67
CA ALA A 35 -15.66 -11.30 -2.72
C ALA A 35 -14.44 -10.80 -3.51
N GLU A 36 -13.32 -10.52 -2.84
CA GLU A 36 -12.09 -10.16 -3.54
C GLU A 36 -11.40 -11.35 -4.22
N ARG A 37 -11.53 -12.57 -3.67
CA ARG A 37 -10.91 -13.77 -4.27
C ARG A 37 -11.56 -14.20 -5.58
N HIS A 38 -12.89 -14.10 -5.72
CA HIS A 38 -13.62 -14.64 -6.89
C HIS A 38 -14.28 -13.55 -7.75
N GLY A 39 -14.35 -12.32 -7.25
CA GLY A 39 -15.06 -11.22 -7.88
C GLY A 39 -14.32 -9.91 -7.70
N TYR A 40 -15.09 -8.84 -7.53
CA TYR A 40 -14.57 -7.53 -7.17
C TYR A 40 -15.52 -6.87 -6.17
N MET A 41 -14.96 -5.99 -5.34
CA MET A 41 -15.69 -5.12 -4.45
C MET A 41 -15.44 -3.68 -4.85
N ARG A 42 -16.52 -2.95 -5.13
CA ARG A 42 -16.47 -1.52 -5.37
C ARG A 42 -16.50 -0.75 -4.05
N GLY A 43 -15.53 0.14 -3.87
CA GLY A 43 -15.51 1.17 -2.83
C GLY A 43 -15.52 2.56 -3.45
N VAL A 44 -15.86 3.56 -2.65
CA VAL A 44 -15.81 4.98 -3.05
C VAL A 44 -14.84 5.72 -2.16
N VAL A 45 -13.92 6.48 -2.75
CA VAL A 45 -13.02 7.37 -2.01
C VAL A 45 -13.84 8.52 -1.42
N LYS A 46 -13.88 8.64 -0.10
CA LYS A 46 -14.60 9.72 0.58
C LYS A 46 -13.76 10.95 0.79
N SER A 47 -12.53 10.76 1.26
CA SER A 47 -11.60 11.83 1.59
C SER A 47 -10.18 11.35 1.32
N ILE A 48 -9.32 12.30 0.93
CA ILE A 48 -7.87 12.13 0.87
C ILE A 48 -7.29 12.99 2.00
N GLU A 49 -6.65 12.35 2.96
CA GLU A 49 -6.26 12.92 4.24
C GLU A 49 -4.73 12.86 4.43
N HIS A 50 -4.18 13.86 5.10
CA HIS A 50 -2.78 13.86 5.53
C HIS A 50 -2.64 13.25 6.93
N GLU A 51 -1.67 12.37 7.13
CA GLU A 51 -1.35 11.77 8.43
C GLU A 51 0.00 12.29 8.95
N ALA A 52 0.05 12.69 10.22
CA ALA A 52 1.28 13.09 10.87
C ALA A 52 2.34 11.97 10.86
N GLY A 53 3.54 12.28 10.35
CA GLY A 53 4.64 11.32 10.22
C GLY A 53 4.60 10.46 8.96
N ARG A 54 3.71 10.76 8.01
CA ARG A 54 3.68 10.15 6.66
C ARG A 54 3.86 11.22 5.58
N GLY A 55 4.67 10.93 4.57
CA GLY A 55 4.80 11.79 3.38
C GLY A 55 3.70 11.58 2.35
N ALA A 56 3.22 10.34 2.22
CA ALA A 56 2.15 9.96 1.32
C ALA A 56 0.77 10.34 1.88
N ALA A 57 -0.16 10.68 1.00
CA ALA A 57 -1.55 10.89 1.38
C ALA A 57 -2.24 9.55 1.65
N LEU A 58 -3.25 9.58 2.53
CA LEU A 58 -4.13 8.44 2.80
C LEU A 58 -5.48 8.67 2.15
N ALA A 59 -6.07 7.61 1.61
CA ALA A 59 -7.42 7.62 1.09
C ALA A 59 -8.35 6.86 2.06
N ARG A 60 -9.42 7.51 2.49
CA ARG A 60 -10.49 6.86 3.24
C ARG A 60 -11.52 6.32 2.25
N VAL A 61 -11.55 5.01 2.09
CA VAL A 61 -12.40 4.32 1.12
C VAL A 61 -13.56 3.66 1.86
N GLU A 62 -14.78 3.93 1.39
CA GLU A 62 -15.99 3.29 1.91
C GLU A 62 -16.39 2.10 1.03
N PHE A 63 -16.42 0.91 1.63
CA PHE A 63 -16.94 -0.30 1.03
C PHE A 63 -18.28 -0.68 1.67
N ARG A 64 -19.14 -1.36 0.92
CA ARG A 64 -20.30 -2.05 1.50
C ARG A 64 -19.82 -3.37 2.11
N HIS A 65 -20.26 -3.71 3.31
CA HIS A 65 -19.91 -5.00 3.91
C HIS A 65 -20.59 -6.15 3.14
N PRO A 66 -19.89 -7.25 2.83
CA PRO A 66 -20.44 -8.32 1.99
C PRO A 66 -21.62 -9.05 2.65
N TYR A 67 -21.57 -9.25 3.98
CA TYR A 67 -22.56 -10.07 4.70
C TYR A 67 -23.56 -9.30 5.57
N LYS A 68 -23.37 -7.99 5.78
CA LYS A 68 -24.12 -7.21 6.78
C LYS A 68 -24.51 -5.87 6.18
N PHE A 69 -25.65 -5.32 6.59
CA PHE A 69 -26.07 -3.98 6.16
C PHE A 69 -25.29 -2.88 6.91
N ARG A 70 -23.99 -2.78 6.64
CA ARG A 70 -23.10 -1.73 7.16
C ARG A 70 -22.07 -1.33 6.12
N ARG A 71 -21.49 -0.13 6.28
CA ARG A 71 -20.34 0.32 5.49
C ARG A 71 -19.05 0.10 6.27
N VAL A 72 -18.01 -0.33 5.58
CA VAL A 72 -16.66 -0.52 6.12
C VAL A 72 -15.80 0.62 5.61
N LYS A 73 -15.25 1.40 6.54
CA LYS A 73 -14.29 2.45 6.25
C LYS A 73 -12.90 1.86 6.32
N GLU A 74 -12.18 1.85 5.22
CA GLU A 74 -10.79 1.40 5.16
C GLU A 74 -9.88 2.61 4.89
N LEU A 75 -8.74 2.64 5.58
CA LEU A 75 -7.68 3.62 5.35
C LEU A 75 -6.65 2.97 4.44
N MET A 76 -6.54 3.44 3.21
CA MET A 76 -5.57 2.99 2.22
C MET A 76 -4.51 4.06 1.96
N VAL A 77 -3.36 3.67 1.45
CA VAL A 77 -2.40 4.64 0.91
C VAL A 77 -2.92 5.09 -0.45
N ALA A 78 -2.94 6.40 -0.70
CA ALA A 78 -3.41 6.94 -1.96
C ALA A 78 -2.30 6.89 -3.03
N PRO A 79 -2.57 6.33 -4.21
CA PRO A 79 -1.71 6.52 -5.36
C PRO A 79 -1.91 7.91 -5.99
N GLU A 80 -0.97 8.32 -6.81
CA GLU A 80 -1.07 9.53 -7.61
C GLU A 80 -2.24 9.45 -8.59
N GLY A 81 -2.94 10.57 -8.77
CA GLY A 81 -4.14 10.65 -9.60
C GLY A 81 -5.43 10.15 -8.94
N MET A 82 -5.37 9.65 -7.69
CA MET A 82 -6.58 9.31 -6.95
C MET A 82 -7.33 10.58 -6.51
N PHE A 83 -8.66 10.60 -6.68
CA PHE A 83 -9.50 11.76 -6.34
C PHE A 83 -10.72 11.37 -5.49
N THR A 84 -11.32 12.36 -4.82
CA THR A 84 -12.52 12.16 -3.99
C THR A 84 -13.73 11.84 -4.85
N GLY A 85 -14.52 10.85 -4.46
CA GLY A 85 -15.64 10.32 -5.25
C GLY A 85 -15.25 9.24 -6.26
N GLN A 86 -13.96 8.99 -6.49
CA GLN A 86 -13.50 7.92 -7.37
C GLN A 86 -13.99 6.54 -6.87
N SER A 87 -14.43 5.71 -7.81
CA SER A 87 -14.73 4.30 -7.55
C SER A 87 -13.45 3.47 -7.60
N VAL A 88 -13.11 2.81 -6.50
CA VAL A 88 -11.98 1.89 -6.39
C VAL A 88 -12.51 0.46 -6.42
N PHE A 89 -11.93 -0.36 -7.29
CA PHE A 89 -12.29 -1.77 -7.43
C PHE A 89 -11.18 -2.64 -6.83
N CYS A 90 -11.55 -3.51 -5.90
CA CYS A 90 -10.64 -4.45 -5.27
C CYS A 90 -11.07 -5.88 -5.57
N GLY A 91 -10.21 -6.71 -6.14
CA GLY A 91 -10.45 -8.14 -6.32
C GLY A 91 -9.98 -8.69 -7.67
N GLN A 92 -10.14 -10.00 -7.86
CA GLN A 92 -9.69 -10.74 -9.05
C GLN A 92 -10.41 -10.34 -10.35
N LYS A 93 -11.61 -9.75 -10.31
CA LYS A 93 -12.31 -9.31 -11.53
C LYS A 93 -12.31 -7.79 -11.71
N ALA A 94 -11.43 -7.09 -10.98
CA ALA A 94 -11.33 -5.64 -11.11
C ALA A 94 -10.66 -5.25 -12.45
N PRO A 95 -11.02 -4.10 -13.04
CA PRO A 95 -10.35 -3.62 -14.24
C PRO A 95 -8.96 -3.06 -13.90
N LEU A 96 -8.03 -3.17 -14.85
CA LEU A 96 -6.67 -2.64 -14.74
C LEU A 96 -6.70 -1.10 -14.87
N ALA A 97 -6.82 -0.41 -13.74
CA ALA A 97 -6.86 1.05 -13.67
C ALA A 97 -6.18 1.56 -12.40
N ILE A 98 -5.70 2.81 -12.44
CA ILE A 98 -4.98 3.44 -11.34
C ILE A 98 -5.87 3.50 -10.08
N GLY A 99 -5.33 3.07 -8.95
CA GLY A 99 -6.05 3.00 -7.68
C GLY A 99 -6.76 1.67 -7.41
N ASN A 100 -6.99 0.84 -8.43
CA ASN A 100 -7.58 -0.48 -8.24
C ASN A 100 -6.58 -1.46 -7.63
N VAL A 101 -7.11 -2.46 -6.92
CA VAL A 101 -6.34 -3.47 -6.22
C VAL A 101 -6.62 -4.83 -6.83
N LEU A 102 -5.57 -5.44 -7.38
CA LEU A 102 -5.62 -6.67 -8.16
C LEU A 102 -4.57 -7.67 -7.65
N PRO A 103 -4.79 -8.97 -7.77
CA PRO A 103 -3.73 -9.95 -7.58
C PRO A 103 -2.66 -9.78 -8.66
N LEU A 104 -1.39 -9.94 -8.28
CA LEU A 104 -0.25 -9.74 -9.15
C LEU A 104 -0.32 -10.55 -10.44
N GLY A 105 -0.84 -11.78 -10.39
CA GLY A 105 -0.96 -12.65 -11.56
C GLY A 105 -1.92 -12.17 -12.66
N GLN A 106 -2.71 -11.12 -12.41
CA GLN A 106 -3.61 -10.51 -13.40
C GLN A 106 -3.14 -9.17 -13.94
N ILE A 107 -2.12 -8.60 -13.30
CA ILE A 107 -1.54 -7.35 -13.74
C ILE A 107 -0.51 -7.69 -14.81
N THR A 108 -0.51 -6.98 -15.93
CA THR A 108 0.43 -7.23 -17.03
C THR A 108 1.87 -6.90 -16.62
N GLU A 109 2.82 -7.57 -17.27
CA GLU A 109 4.25 -7.31 -17.08
C GLU A 109 4.60 -5.86 -17.46
N GLY A 110 5.61 -5.29 -16.80
CA GLY A 110 6.00 -3.89 -16.97
C GLY A 110 5.10 -2.88 -16.24
N CYS A 111 3.96 -3.29 -15.68
CA CYS A 111 3.11 -2.39 -14.92
C CYS A 111 3.76 -1.89 -13.62
N ILE A 112 3.43 -0.64 -13.30
CA ILE A 112 3.83 0.04 -12.08
C ILE A 112 2.75 -0.19 -11.01
N VAL A 113 3.19 -0.71 -9.86
CA VAL A 113 2.31 -1.07 -8.75
C VAL A 113 2.86 -0.57 -7.42
N CYS A 114 1.97 -0.29 -6.48
CA CYS A 114 2.27 0.14 -5.13
C CYS A 114 1.52 -0.70 -4.08
N ASN A 115 1.88 -0.54 -2.82
CA ASN A 115 1.25 -1.20 -1.68
C ASN A 115 1.14 -2.74 -1.86
N VAL A 116 2.23 -3.35 -2.34
CA VAL A 116 2.27 -4.77 -2.69
C VAL A 116 2.33 -5.64 -1.43
N GLU A 117 1.61 -6.75 -1.45
CA GLU A 117 1.67 -7.79 -0.41
C GLU A 117 2.90 -8.69 -0.58
N ALA A 118 3.69 -8.89 0.48
CA ALA A 118 4.80 -9.85 0.47
C ALA A 118 4.30 -11.30 0.59
N LYS A 119 3.25 -11.53 1.38
CA LYS A 119 2.47 -12.75 1.43
C LYS A 119 0.99 -12.44 1.19
N PRO A 120 0.22 -13.35 0.56
CA PRO A 120 -1.19 -13.12 0.29
C PRO A 120 -1.97 -12.80 1.57
N GLY A 121 -2.66 -11.66 1.58
CA GLY A 121 -3.46 -11.23 2.74
C GLY A 121 -2.71 -10.42 3.81
N ASP A 122 -1.43 -10.09 3.60
CA ASP A 122 -0.67 -9.20 4.50
C ASP A 122 -1.20 -7.75 4.54
N ARG A 123 -2.18 -7.41 3.69
CA ARG A 123 -2.83 -6.10 3.60
C ARG A 123 -1.88 -4.96 3.19
N GLY A 124 -0.82 -5.27 2.45
CA GLY A 124 0.11 -4.30 1.85
C GLY A 124 1.31 -3.97 2.74
N THR A 125 2.50 -4.41 2.31
CA THR A 125 3.76 -4.28 3.08
C THR A 125 4.88 -3.61 2.31
N LEU A 126 4.93 -3.73 0.98
CA LEU A 126 6.01 -3.26 0.13
C LEU A 126 5.59 -2.02 -0.69
N ALA A 127 6.57 -1.18 -1.04
CA ALA A 127 6.39 0.10 -1.76
C ALA A 127 5.24 0.91 -1.16
N ARG A 128 5.52 1.53 0.00
CA ARG A 128 4.55 2.26 0.83
C ARG A 128 4.96 3.70 1.15
N ALA A 129 6.21 4.08 0.84
CA ALA A 129 6.66 5.45 1.06
C ALA A 129 6.19 6.36 -0.08
N SER A 130 6.24 7.66 0.16
CA SER A 130 5.83 8.68 -0.82
C SER A 130 6.68 8.63 -2.08
N GLY A 131 6.06 8.47 -3.25
CA GLY A 131 6.75 8.34 -4.54
C GLY A 131 7.31 6.95 -4.84
N ASP A 132 7.21 5.99 -3.91
CA ASP A 132 7.69 4.63 -4.16
C ASP A 132 6.75 3.88 -5.10
N TYR A 133 7.35 2.99 -5.89
CA TYR A 133 6.65 2.02 -6.71
C TYR A 133 7.48 0.74 -6.89
N CYS A 134 6.80 -0.31 -7.28
CA CYS A 134 7.37 -1.56 -7.73
C CYS A 134 7.06 -1.74 -9.22
N ILE A 135 7.93 -2.44 -9.93
CA ILE A 135 7.70 -2.82 -11.33
C ILE A 135 7.53 -4.33 -11.40
N ILE A 136 6.49 -4.79 -12.07
CA ILE A 136 6.32 -6.21 -12.39
C ILE A 136 7.29 -6.55 -13.52
N ILE A 137 8.20 -7.49 -13.27
CA ILE A 137 9.19 -7.92 -14.26
C ILE A 137 8.61 -9.08 -15.08
N SER A 138 8.18 -10.13 -14.40
CA SER A 138 7.67 -11.32 -15.07
C SER A 138 6.77 -12.18 -14.18
N HIS A 139 5.89 -12.95 -14.79
CA HIS A 139 5.10 -13.98 -14.14
C HIS A 139 5.64 -15.36 -14.50
N ASN A 140 5.80 -16.22 -13.50
CA ASN A 140 6.11 -17.62 -13.70
C ASN A 140 4.85 -18.43 -13.37
N HIS A 141 4.21 -18.97 -14.42
CA HIS A 141 2.96 -19.74 -14.30
C HIS A 141 3.17 -21.12 -13.67
N GLU A 142 4.31 -21.74 -13.87
CA GLU A 142 4.64 -23.07 -13.33
C GLU A 142 4.74 -23.05 -11.80
N THR A 143 5.40 -22.03 -11.26
CA THR A 143 5.61 -21.87 -9.81
C THR A 143 4.53 -21.04 -9.13
N GLY A 144 3.65 -20.38 -9.90
CA GLY A 144 2.63 -19.47 -9.38
C GLY A 144 3.21 -18.23 -8.69
N ARG A 145 4.39 -17.77 -9.15
CA ARG A 145 5.11 -16.64 -8.54
C ARG A 145 5.31 -15.50 -9.53
N THR A 146 5.28 -14.28 -9.02
CA THR A 146 5.55 -13.05 -9.76
C THR A 146 6.85 -12.44 -9.28
N ARG A 147 7.70 -12.00 -10.21
CA ARG A 147 8.95 -11.33 -9.92
C ARG A 147 8.76 -9.82 -10.01
N LEU A 148 9.13 -9.13 -8.94
CA LEU A 148 8.96 -7.69 -8.78
C LEU A 148 10.33 -7.03 -8.62
N LYS A 149 10.49 -5.82 -9.18
CA LYS A 149 11.56 -4.89 -8.82
C LYS A 149 11.06 -4.00 -7.69
N LEU A 150 11.73 -4.05 -6.54
CA LEU A 150 11.46 -3.18 -5.40
C LEU A 150 12.00 -1.76 -5.66
N PRO A 151 11.53 -0.74 -4.90
CA PRO A 151 12.09 0.62 -4.98
C PRO A 151 13.59 0.68 -4.66
N SER A 152 14.11 -0.27 -3.86
CA SER A 152 15.56 -0.42 -3.62
C SER A 152 16.35 -0.93 -4.83
N GLY A 153 15.69 -1.32 -5.92
CA GLY A 153 16.28 -1.98 -7.08
C GLY A 153 16.43 -3.51 -6.93
N GLN A 154 16.29 -4.05 -5.71
CA GLN A 154 16.37 -5.49 -5.47
C GLN A 154 15.19 -6.22 -6.13
N LYS A 155 15.48 -7.36 -6.76
CA LYS A 155 14.47 -8.23 -7.36
C LYS A 155 13.94 -9.19 -6.29
N LYS A 156 12.63 -9.25 -6.10
CA LYS A 156 11.97 -10.14 -5.14
C LYS A 156 10.91 -10.97 -5.83
N SER A 157 10.83 -12.25 -5.47
CA SER A 157 9.78 -13.16 -5.94
C SER A 157 8.68 -13.25 -4.89
N VAL A 158 7.43 -13.05 -5.30
CA VAL A 158 6.23 -13.00 -4.45
C VAL A 158 5.15 -13.90 -5.05
N PRO A 159 4.28 -14.55 -4.25
CA PRO A 159 3.18 -15.36 -4.81
C PRO A 159 2.26 -14.53 -5.71
N SER A 160 1.86 -15.05 -6.86
CA SER A 160 1.00 -14.33 -7.83
C SER A 160 -0.41 -14.03 -7.31
N THR A 161 -0.83 -14.71 -6.24
CA THR A 161 -2.08 -14.46 -5.52
C THR A 161 -2.02 -13.25 -4.58
N SER A 162 -0.83 -12.72 -4.33
CA SER A 162 -0.65 -11.52 -3.50
C SER A 162 -1.21 -10.31 -4.22
N ARG A 163 -1.84 -9.39 -3.48
CA ARG A 163 -2.47 -8.21 -4.06
C ARG A 163 -1.50 -7.04 -4.17
N ALA A 164 -1.75 -6.19 -5.16
CA ALA A 164 -1.08 -4.92 -5.34
C ALA A 164 -2.07 -3.86 -5.81
N MET A 165 -1.80 -2.61 -5.48
CA MET A 165 -2.53 -1.46 -6.01
C MET A 165 -1.81 -0.94 -7.25
N ILE A 166 -2.55 -0.52 -8.26
CA ILE A 166 -1.97 0.00 -9.50
C ILE A 166 -1.64 1.48 -9.36
N GLY A 167 -0.43 1.86 -9.75
CA GLY A 167 0.07 3.23 -9.74
C GLY A 167 1.26 3.45 -8.81
N ILE A 168 1.66 4.72 -8.71
CA ILE A 168 2.75 5.21 -7.85
C ILE A 168 2.14 5.82 -6.60
N ILE A 169 2.83 5.76 -5.46
CA ILE A 169 2.34 6.39 -4.23
C ILE A 169 2.40 7.91 -4.30
N SER A 170 1.33 8.54 -3.84
CA SER A 170 1.22 10.01 -3.72
C SER A 170 2.35 10.67 -2.91
N GLY A 171 2.62 11.93 -3.24
CA GLY A 171 3.61 12.74 -2.55
C GLY A 171 5.04 12.50 -3.05
N GLY A 172 5.21 12.06 -4.30
CA GLY A 172 6.52 12.00 -4.94
C GLY A 172 7.25 13.35 -4.96
N GLY A 173 8.57 13.32 -5.07
CA GLY A 173 9.39 14.54 -5.20
C GLY A 173 9.69 15.29 -3.89
N ARG A 174 9.07 14.93 -2.75
CA ARG A 174 9.34 15.58 -1.46
C ARG A 174 10.83 15.59 -1.06
N ALA A 175 11.57 14.52 -1.34
CA ALA A 175 12.98 14.41 -1.00
C ALA A 175 13.90 15.27 -1.90
N ALA A 176 13.42 15.69 -3.07
CA ALA A 176 14.21 16.46 -4.03
C ALA A 176 14.31 17.95 -3.67
N VAL A 177 13.44 18.45 -2.78
CA VAL A 177 13.51 19.83 -2.29
C VAL A 177 14.60 19.90 -1.22
N SER A 178 15.83 20.16 -1.63
CA SER A 178 16.88 20.61 -0.72
C SER A 178 16.45 21.97 -0.17
N ARG A 179 16.00 22.00 1.09
CA ARG A 179 16.08 23.25 1.84
C ARG A 179 17.57 23.55 1.97
N SER A 180 18.05 24.52 1.21
CA SER A 180 19.36 25.13 1.45
C SER A 180 19.44 25.44 2.94
N PRO A 181 20.48 25.00 3.66
CA PRO A 181 20.68 25.45 5.03
C PRO A 181 20.88 26.97 4.96
N CYS A 182 19.92 27.73 5.51
CA CYS A 182 20.15 29.11 5.88
C CYS A 182 20.97 29.15 7.17
#